data_AF-A0A2V9WRJ4-F1
#
_entry.id   AF-A0A2V9WRJ4-F1
#
_cell.length_a   1.000
_cell.length_b   1.000
_cell.length_c   1.000
_cell.angle_alpha   90.00
_cell.angle_beta   90.00
_cell.angle_gamma   90.00
#
_symmetry.space_group_name_H-M   'P 1'
#
loop_
_entity.id
_entity.type
_entity.pdbx_description
1 polymer ?
#
loop_
_entity_poly.entity_id
_entity_poly.type
_entity_poly.pdbx_seq_one_letter_code
_entity_poly.pdbx_strand_id
1 'polypeptide(L)'
;MEVEVVFLPAKYWKNREPQTMPLVGELAEIIARRRAARAVTTKGGVMLSEFIFHRDGLPIGDMRKAWKTACKLAGVSGRVFHDLCRTFARNADNDGVSRSVAKDIMGRKTEAIYARYRIVAQGEKISALLRMQQKSFASPGRVVTMSSPAVQ
;
A
#
# COMPACT_ATOMS: atom_id res chain seq x y z
N MET A 1 6.85 15.73 -15.07
CA MET A 1 6.93 15.89 -13.60
C MET A 1 8.05 15.00 -13.12
N GLU A 2 9.03 15.56 -12.42
CA GLU A 2 10.16 14.80 -11.87
C GLU A 2 9.70 14.15 -10.55
N VAL A 3 9.82 12.82 -10.46
CA VAL A 3 9.42 12.05 -9.28
C VAL A 3 10.66 11.69 -8.50
N GLU A 4 10.77 12.19 -7.26
CA GLU A 4 11.84 11.80 -6.36
C GLU A 4 11.68 10.32 -5.99
N VAL A 5 12.77 9.56 -6.08
CA VAL A 5 12.82 8.16 -5.65
C VAL A 5 13.76 8.04 -4.45
N VAL A 6 13.21 7.63 -3.31
CA VAL A 6 14.01 7.42 -2.10
C VAL A 6 14.63 6.03 -2.11
N PHE A 7 15.94 5.97 -1.90
CA PHE A 7 16.67 4.73 -1.69
C PHE A 7 16.62 4.30 -0.22
N LEU A 8 16.25 3.04 0.01
CA LEU A 8 16.15 2.40 1.31
C LEU A 8 17.26 1.34 1.43
N PRO A 9 18.31 1.60 2.21
CA PRO A 9 19.47 0.72 2.30
C PRO A 9 19.13 -0.67 2.87
N ALA A 10 19.73 -1.71 2.28
CA ALA A 10 19.62 -3.11 2.70
C ALA A 10 19.87 -3.35 4.21
N LYS A 11 20.74 -2.56 4.83
CA LYS A 11 21.13 -2.72 6.24
C LYS A 11 19.97 -2.60 7.24
N TYR A 12 18.88 -1.93 6.85
CA TYR A 12 17.69 -1.77 7.69
C TYR A 12 16.63 -2.85 7.46
N TRP A 13 16.85 -3.76 6.51
CA TRP A 13 15.90 -4.78 6.11
C TRP A 13 16.32 -6.18 6.58
N LYS A 14 15.35 -6.96 7.05
CA LYS A 14 15.59 -8.34 7.53
C LYS A 14 16.16 -9.27 6.45
N ASN A 15 15.77 -9.06 5.19
CA ASN A 15 16.25 -9.83 4.03
C ASN A 15 17.53 -9.26 3.40
N ARG A 16 18.06 -8.13 3.90
CA ARG A 16 19.25 -7.45 3.35
C ARG A 16 19.16 -7.11 1.87
N GLU A 17 17.95 -6.90 1.36
CA GLU A 17 17.74 -6.41 -0.01
C GLU A 17 17.46 -4.90 0.07
N PRO A 18 18.15 -4.08 -0.73
CA PRO A 18 17.84 -2.67 -0.81
C PRO A 18 16.51 -2.49 -1.53
N GLN A 19 15.87 -1.36 -1.27
CA GLN A 19 14.60 -1.05 -1.90
C GLN A 19 14.54 0.42 -2.33
N THR A 20 13.66 0.72 -3.27
CA THR A 20 13.34 2.10 -3.64
C THR A 20 11.86 2.38 -3.40
N MET A 21 11.54 3.63 -3.12
CA MET A 21 10.17 4.10 -2.95
C MET A 21 9.99 5.41 -3.72
N PRO A 22 9.22 5.40 -4.83
CA PRO A 22 8.81 6.63 -5.51
C PRO A 22 7.93 7.48 -4.59
N LEU A 23 8.26 8.76 -4.45
CA LEU A 23 7.45 9.70 -3.70
C LEU A 23 6.48 10.41 -4.65
N VAL A 24 5.21 10.06 -4.56
CA VAL A 24 4.16 10.62 -5.42
C VAL A 24 3.03 11.24 -4.60
N GLY A 25 2.45 12.32 -5.13
CA GLY A 25 1.31 13.02 -4.51
C GLY A 25 1.54 13.40 -3.04
N GLU A 26 0.55 13.14 -2.20
CA GLU A 26 0.58 13.46 -0.76
C GLU A 26 1.78 12.86 -0.02
N LEU A 27 2.29 11.70 -0.46
CA LEU A 27 3.48 11.10 0.18
C LEU A 27 4.72 11.99 -0.01
N ALA A 28 4.90 12.57 -1.20
CA ALA A 28 6.00 13.49 -1.47
C ALA A 28 5.88 14.76 -0.61
N GLU A 29 4.68 15.31 -0.49
CA GLU A 29 4.40 16.49 0.34
C GLU A 29 4.69 16.22 1.83
N ILE A 30 4.28 15.06 2.33
CA ILE A 30 4.57 14.65 3.71
C ILE A 30 6.07 14.55 3.93
N ILE A 31 6.80 13.87 3.04
CA ILE A 31 8.25 13.70 3.19
C ILE A 31 8.97 15.04 3.08
N ALA A 32 8.61 15.90 2.13
CA ALA A 32 9.19 17.23 1.98
C ALA A 32 8.99 18.08 3.25
N ARG A 33 7.76 18.14 3.76
CA ARG A 33 7.43 18.84 5.02
C ARG A 33 8.25 18.31 6.20
N ARG A 34 8.44 17.01 6.28
CA ARG A 34 9.18 16.37 7.38
C ARG A 34 10.69 16.58 7.26
N ARG A 35 11.24 16.55 6.04
CA ARG A 35 12.63 16.93 5.78
C ARG A 35 12.92 18.37 6.20
N ALA A 36 12.03 19.31 5.90
CA ALA A 36 12.16 20.70 6.32
C ALA A 36 12.15 20.86 7.85
N ALA A 37 11.36 20.05 8.56
CA ALA A 37 11.26 20.06 10.01
C ALA A 37 12.46 19.42 10.74
N ARG A 38 13.46 18.89 10.02
CA ARG A 38 14.65 18.25 10.61
C ARG A 38 15.56 19.23 11.34
N ALA A 39 15.48 20.52 11.03
CA ALA A 39 16.19 21.55 11.77
C ALA A 39 15.49 21.79 13.11
N VAL A 40 16.12 21.37 14.20
CA VAL A 40 15.58 21.45 15.56
C VAL A 40 16.40 22.42 16.37
N THR A 41 15.73 23.37 17.02
CA THR A 41 16.37 24.29 17.96
C THR A 41 16.61 23.60 19.30
N THR A 42 17.86 23.58 19.72
CA THR A 42 18.29 23.04 21.02
C THR A 42 18.93 24.14 21.86
N LYS A 43 19.19 23.87 23.15
CA LYS A 43 19.91 24.81 24.03
C LYS A 43 21.30 25.21 23.50
N GLY A 44 21.92 24.36 22.69
CA GLY A 44 23.24 24.59 22.09
C GLY A 44 23.21 25.12 20.65
N GLY A 45 22.04 25.51 20.13
CA GLY A 45 21.87 25.97 18.75
C GLY A 45 20.99 25.03 17.90
N VAL A 46 20.99 25.24 16.59
CA VAL A 46 20.19 24.45 15.65
C VAL A 46 20.94 23.18 15.26
N MET A 47 20.32 22.03 15.50
CA MET A 47 20.80 20.72 15.07
C MET A 47 19.95 20.22 13.90
N LEU A 48 20.58 19.61 12.90
CA LEU A 48 19.87 18.88 11.86
C LEU A 48 19.73 17.40 12.26
N SER A 49 18.50 16.92 12.47
CA SER A 49 18.23 15.52 12.82
C SER A 49 18.64 14.57 11.68
N GLU A 50 19.19 13.41 11.99
CA GLU A 50 19.42 12.33 11.01
C GLU A 50 18.09 11.75 10.48
N PHE A 51 17.04 11.74 11.30
CA PHE A 51 15.78 11.08 10.98
C PHE A 51 14.82 12.02 10.26
N ILE A 52 14.08 11.52 9.27
CA ILE A 52 12.98 12.28 8.63
C ILE A 52 11.82 12.47 9.61
N PHE A 53 11.50 11.43 10.38
CA PHE A 53 10.51 11.48 11.44
C PHE A 53 11.22 11.40 12.78
N HIS A 54 11.12 12.47 13.57
CA HIS A 54 11.76 12.58 14.88
C HIS A 54 10.85 13.27 15.89
N ARG A 55 11.25 13.20 17.17
CA ARG A 55 10.76 14.07 18.23
C ARG A 55 11.96 14.87 18.73
N ASP A 56 11.99 16.16 18.42
CA ASP A 56 13.07 17.07 18.85
C ASP A 56 14.48 16.56 18.50
N GLY A 57 14.65 16.04 17.28
CA GLY A 57 15.91 15.52 16.76
C GLY A 57 16.15 14.04 17.07
N LEU A 58 15.42 13.47 18.01
CA LEU A 58 15.56 12.08 18.48
C LEU A 58 14.65 11.11 17.73
N PRO A 59 15.03 9.82 17.62
CA PRO A 59 14.20 8.81 16.97
C PRO A 59 12.85 8.66 17.67
N ILE A 60 11.80 8.42 16.88
CA ILE A 60 10.48 8.09 17.42
C ILE A 60 10.54 6.70 18.08
N GLY A 61 10.16 6.64 19.35
CA GLY A 61 10.01 5.39 20.10
C GLY A 61 8.66 4.72 19.85
N ASP A 62 7.96 4.32 20.92
CA ASP A 62 6.66 3.64 20.79
C ASP A 62 5.55 4.61 20.34
N MET A 63 4.98 4.34 19.16
CA MET A 63 3.88 5.10 18.57
C MET A 63 2.48 4.59 18.94
N ARG A 64 2.33 3.48 19.68
CA ARG A 64 1.03 2.84 19.95
C ARG A 64 0.03 3.76 20.65
N LYS A 65 0.48 4.60 21.58
CA LYS A 65 -0.39 5.56 22.28
C LYS A 65 -0.88 6.66 21.33
N ALA A 66 0.03 7.21 20.53
CA ALA A 66 -0.30 8.21 19.51
C ALA A 66 -1.26 7.63 18.47
N TRP A 67 -1.03 6.40 18.03
CA TRP A 67 -1.90 5.67 17.10
C TRP A 67 -3.31 5.46 17.68
N LYS A 68 -3.43 4.95 18.92
CA LYS A 68 -4.74 4.78 19.58
C LYS A 68 -5.51 6.11 19.65
N THR A 69 -4.80 7.20 19.93
CA THR A 69 -5.39 8.55 19.98
C THR A 69 -5.87 8.99 18.60
N ALA A 70 -5.03 8.82 17.56
CA ALA A 70 -5.40 9.12 16.18
C ALA A 70 -6.63 8.31 15.73
N CYS A 71 -6.69 7.01 16.02
CA CYS A 71 -7.84 6.17 15.73
C CYS A 71 -9.12 6.66 16.43
N LYS A 72 -9.01 7.06 17.70
CA LYS A 72 -10.16 7.60 18.45
C LYS A 72 -10.68 8.88 17.80
N LEU A 73 -9.79 9.82 17.45
CA LEU A 73 -10.16 11.08 16.82
C LEU A 73 -10.74 10.90 15.41
N ALA A 74 -10.25 9.89 14.68
CA ALA A 74 -10.76 9.55 13.35
C ALA A 74 -12.01 8.65 13.36
N GLY A 75 -12.59 8.33 14.54
CA GLY A 75 -13.80 7.50 14.65
C GLY A 75 -13.59 6.01 14.32
N VAL A 76 -12.34 5.54 14.28
CA VAL A 76 -11.96 4.16 13.91
C VAL A 76 -11.22 3.46 15.05
N SER A 77 -11.74 3.61 16.27
CA SER A 77 -11.19 2.96 17.47
C SER A 77 -11.00 1.44 17.28
N GLY A 78 -9.95 0.89 17.90
CA GLY A 78 -9.64 -0.55 17.83
C GLY A 78 -8.79 -0.98 16.63
N ARG A 79 -8.55 -0.10 15.65
CA ARG A 79 -7.63 -0.40 14.53
C ARG A 79 -6.19 -0.47 15.00
N VAL A 80 -5.44 -1.41 14.44
CA VAL A 80 -4.00 -1.56 14.65
C VAL A 80 -3.23 -0.96 13.49
N PHE A 81 -1.98 -0.56 13.72
CA PHE A 81 -1.16 0.10 12.68
C PHE A 81 -1.03 -0.73 11.39
N HIS A 82 -0.95 -2.07 11.52
CA HIS A 82 -0.88 -2.97 10.37
C HIS A 82 -2.16 -3.03 9.52
N ASP A 83 -3.28 -2.46 9.97
CA ASP A 83 -4.48 -2.32 9.14
C ASP A 83 -4.25 -1.37 7.95
N LEU A 84 -3.27 -0.46 8.03
CA LEU A 84 -2.85 0.37 6.89
C LEU A 84 -2.29 -0.49 5.75
N CYS A 85 -1.46 -1.50 6.06
CA CYS A 85 -0.95 -2.43 5.06
C CYS A 85 -2.07 -3.29 4.44
N ARG A 86 -3.10 -3.66 5.23
CA ARG A 86 -4.29 -4.37 4.72
C ARG A 86 -5.10 -3.49 3.78
N THR A 87 -5.25 -2.21 4.14
CA THR A 87 -5.96 -1.22 3.34
C THR A 87 -5.25 -0.98 2.02
N PHE A 88 -3.92 -0.79 2.05
CA PHE A 88 -3.12 -0.65 0.82
C PHE A 88 -3.29 -1.85 -0.12
N ALA A 89 -3.11 -3.08 0.39
CA ALA A 89 -3.22 -4.28 -0.45
C ALA A 89 -4.62 -4.43 -1.08
N ARG A 90 -5.67 -4.06 -0.34
CA ARG A 90 -7.04 -4.08 -0.88
C ARG A 90 -7.25 -3.01 -1.94
N ASN A 91 -6.80 -1.78 -1.70
CA ASN A 91 -6.98 -0.68 -2.63
C ASN A 91 -6.18 -0.92 -3.92
N ALA A 92 -4.92 -1.37 -3.81
CA ALA A 92 -4.10 -1.72 -4.96
C ALA A 92 -4.79 -2.75 -5.88
N ASP A 93 -5.34 -3.83 -5.31
CA ASP A 93 -6.09 -4.82 -6.09
C ASP A 93 -7.36 -4.23 -6.73
N ASN A 94 -8.10 -3.39 -5.99
CA ASN A 94 -9.33 -2.76 -6.50
C ASN A 94 -9.06 -1.75 -7.62
N ASP A 95 -7.92 -1.07 -7.56
CA ASP A 95 -7.46 -0.10 -8.55
C ASP A 95 -6.73 -0.79 -9.73
N GLY A 96 -6.65 -2.12 -9.72
CA GLY A 96 -6.08 -2.92 -10.81
C GLY A 96 -4.55 -2.91 -10.85
N VAL A 97 -3.88 -2.49 -9.77
CA VAL A 97 -2.42 -2.59 -9.65
C VAL A 97 -2.03 -4.06 -9.66
N SER A 98 -1.05 -4.42 -10.49
CA SER A 98 -0.59 -5.81 -10.56
C SER A 98 0.00 -6.23 -9.20
N ARG A 99 -0.23 -7.48 -8.82
CA ARG A 99 0.27 -8.01 -7.53
C ARG A 99 1.77 -7.89 -7.38
N SER A 100 2.53 -8.08 -8.46
CA SER A 100 3.99 -7.93 -8.44
C SER A 100 4.39 -6.52 -8.06
N VAL A 101 3.75 -5.50 -8.64
CA VAL A 101 3.99 -4.08 -8.32
C VAL A 101 3.53 -3.75 -6.90
N ALA A 102 2.32 -4.15 -6.51
CA ALA A 102 1.80 -3.88 -5.16
C ALA A 102 2.67 -4.53 -4.07
N LYS A 103 3.12 -5.77 -4.30
CA LYS A 103 4.03 -6.48 -3.40
C LYS A 103 5.39 -5.80 -3.31
N ASP A 104 5.93 -5.37 -4.44
CA ASP A 104 7.18 -4.63 -4.49
C ASP A 104 7.07 -3.32 -3.73
N ILE A 105 6.04 -2.50 -3.96
CA ILE A 105 5.78 -1.26 -3.20
C ILE A 105 5.71 -1.52 -1.69
N MET A 106 5.06 -2.60 -1.24
CA MET A 106 4.99 -2.95 0.17
C MET A 106 6.33 -3.42 0.77
N GLY A 107 7.35 -3.66 -0.06
CA GLY A 107 8.61 -4.27 0.33
C GLY A 107 8.42 -5.67 0.88
N ARG A 108 7.65 -6.49 0.17
CA ARG A 108 7.40 -7.88 0.52
C ARG A 108 8.09 -8.80 -0.47
N LYS A 109 8.89 -9.74 0.04
CA LYS A 109 9.58 -10.72 -0.79
C LYS A 109 8.62 -11.75 -1.38
N THR A 110 7.76 -12.32 -0.53
CA THR A 110 6.91 -13.46 -0.90
C THR A 110 5.44 -13.06 -1.05
N GLU A 111 4.77 -13.72 -1.98
CA GLU A 111 3.31 -13.60 -2.18
C GLU A 111 2.53 -13.97 -0.92
N ALA A 112 3.03 -14.93 -0.14
CA ALA A 112 2.38 -15.38 1.09
C ALA A 112 2.17 -14.23 2.09
N ILE A 113 3.12 -13.30 2.21
CA ILE A 113 2.97 -12.15 3.11
C ILE A 113 1.97 -11.13 2.56
N TYR A 114 1.97 -10.88 1.24
CA TYR A 114 0.97 -10.03 0.61
C TYR A 114 -0.45 -10.59 0.81
N ALA A 115 -0.63 -11.90 0.59
CA ALA A 115 -1.90 -12.60 0.80
C ALA A 115 -2.43 -12.50 2.24
N ARG A 116 -1.56 -12.48 3.26
CA ARG A 116 -1.97 -12.26 4.67
C ARG A 116 -2.56 -10.87 4.93
N TYR A 117 -2.14 -9.86 4.16
CA TYR A 117 -2.73 -8.52 4.23
C TYR A 117 -3.98 -8.40 3.35
N ARG A 118 -4.02 -9.11 2.22
CA ARG A 118 -5.11 -9.06 1.24
C ARG A 118 -6.30 -9.94 1.62
N ILE A 119 -7.00 -9.55 2.70
CA ILE A 119 -8.20 -10.25 3.16
C ILE A 119 -9.37 -9.91 2.23
N VAL A 120 -9.97 -10.93 1.60
CA VAL A 120 -11.15 -10.80 0.73
C VAL A 120 -12.40 -10.66 1.59
N ALA A 121 -13.17 -9.57 1.38
CA ALA A 121 -14.43 -9.35 2.08
C ALA A 121 -15.61 -9.99 1.34
N GLN A 122 -16.69 -10.32 2.05
CA GLN A 122 -17.90 -10.90 1.43
C GLN A 122 -18.50 -9.99 0.34
N GLY A 123 -18.59 -8.68 0.57
CA GLY A 123 -19.12 -7.73 -0.42
C GLY A 123 -18.30 -7.68 -1.71
N GLU A 124 -17.00 -7.97 -1.62
CA GLU A 124 -16.12 -8.07 -2.79
C GLU A 124 -16.45 -9.31 -3.63
N LYS A 125 -16.69 -10.46 -2.97
CA LYS A 125 -17.16 -11.69 -3.65
C LYS A 125 -18.48 -11.45 -4.37
N ILE A 126 -19.43 -10.78 -3.71
CA ILE A 126 -20.73 -10.43 -4.31
C ILE A 126 -20.52 -9.55 -5.55
N SER A 127 -19.73 -8.48 -5.41
CA SER A 127 -19.45 -7.54 -6.52
C SER A 127 -18.78 -8.25 -7.71
N ALA A 128 -17.83 -9.16 -7.43
CA ALA A 128 -17.17 -9.94 -8.46
C ALA A 128 -18.14 -10.85 -9.22
N LEU A 129 -19.00 -11.59 -8.51
CA LEU A 129 -19.99 -12.48 -9.12
C LEU A 129 -21.02 -11.70 -9.95
N LEU A 130 -21.51 -10.56 -9.46
CA LEU A 130 -22.44 -9.70 -10.21
C LEU A 130 -21.79 -9.16 -11.50
N ARG A 131 -20.52 -8.72 -11.43
CA ARG A 131 -19.78 -8.23 -12.59
C ARG A 131 -19.52 -9.36 -13.61
N MET A 132 -19.26 -10.58 -13.16
CA MET A 132 -19.13 -11.76 -14.03
C MET A 132 -20.44 -12.05 -14.76
N GLN A 133 -21.56 -12.07 -14.03
CA GLN A 133 -22.88 -12.33 -14.60
C GLN A 133 -23.25 -11.30 -15.68
N GLN A 134 -23.04 -10.01 -15.41
CA GLN A 134 -23.27 -8.95 -16.40
C GLN A 134 -22.44 -9.13 -17.67
N LYS A 135 -21.15 -9.48 -17.54
CA LYS A 135 -20.28 -9.76 -18.69
C LYS A 135 -20.73 -11.00 -19.48
N SER A 136 -21.17 -12.06 -18.79
CA SER A 136 -21.69 -13.26 -19.43
C SER A 136 -22.97 -13.01 -20.23
N PHE A 137 -23.85 -12.11 -19.75
CA PHE A 137 -25.06 -11.71 -20.49
C PHE A 137 -24.78 -10.70 -21.62
N ALA A 138 -23.68 -9.95 -21.55
CA ALA A 138 -23.28 -8.99 -22.59
C ALA A 138 -22.44 -9.61 -23.72
N SER A 139 -21.95 -10.84 -23.55
CA SER A 139 -21.33 -11.57 -24.65
C SER A 139 -22.44 -12.15 -25.52
N PRO A 140 -22.54 -11.80 -26.83
CA PRO A 140 -23.45 -12.50 -27.71
C PRO A 140 -23.10 -13.98 -27.65
N GLY A 141 -24.12 -14.82 -27.45
CA GLY A 141 -23.96 -16.26 -27.26
C GLY A 141 -22.95 -16.82 -28.26
N ARG A 142 -22.02 -17.64 -27.77
CA ARG A 142 -21.07 -18.37 -28.61
C ARG A 142 -21.87 -19.06 -29.71
N VAL A 143 -21.84 -18.54 -30.93
CA VAL A 143 -22.42 -19.21 -32.10
C VAL A 143 -21.55 -20.43 -32.33
N VAL A 144 -21.97 -21.56 -31.78
CA VAL A 144 -21.40 -22.86 -32.12
C VAL A 144 -22.01 -23.20 -33.47
N THR A 145 -21.30 -22.90 -34.56
CA THR A 145 -21.61 -23.48 -35.87
C THR A 145 -21.40 -24.98 -35.76
N MET A 146 -22.48 -25.72 -35.56
CA MET A 146 -22.49 -27.18 -35.67
C MET A 146 -22.33 -27.50 -37.16
N SER A 147 -21.20 -28.08 -37.56
CA SER A 147 -21.01 -28.61 -38.91
C SER A 147 -22.03 -29.72 -39.15
N SER A 148 -22.89 -29.54 -40.15
CA SER A 148 -23.84 -30.56 -40.60
C SER A 148 -23.06 -31.82 -41.02
N PRO A 149 -23.47 -33.04 -40.61
CA PRO A 149 -22.87 -34.24 -41.15
C PRO A 149 -23.16 -34.28 -42.65
N ALA A 150 -22.12 -34.50 -43.46
CA ALA A 150 -22.29 -34.83 -44.86
C ALA A 150 -23.02 -36.17 -44.95
N VAL A 151 -24.18 -36.16 -45.60
CA VAL A 151 -24.86 -37.38 -46.03
C VAL A 151 -24.09 -37.93 -47.21
N GLN A 152 -23.44 -39.08 -47.03
CA GLN A 152 -23.06 -40.02 -48.09
C GLN A 152 -23.35 -41.44 -47.59
#